data_AF-A0A535F124-F1
#
_entry.id   AF-A0A535F124-F1
#
_cell.length_a   1.000
_cell.length_b   1.000
_cell.length_c   1.000
_cell.angle_alpha   90.00
_cell.angle_beta   90.00
_cell.angle_gamma   90.00
#
_symmetry.space_group_name_H-M   'P 1'
#
loop_
_entity.id
_entity.type
_entity.pdbx_description
1 polymer ?
#
loop_
_entity_poly.entity_id
_entity_poly.type
_entity_poly.pdbx_seq_one_letter_code
_entity_poly.pdbx_strand_id
1 'polypeptide(L)'
;MTLEDARTLLEVAEWTLSHRKRRSTIRQLARTEENYLLFIQELERVESECFRAHSLRAEATLTLVEWLKTLHYFHWYCAYCQIKPFQIMSHYVPLPQGGTTATNCIPACYHCRRCRQKEDEYIRAYLAQLYTDSTCSNALHMLHL
;
A
#
# COMPACT_ATOMS: atom_id res chain seq x y z
N MET A 1 6.50 7.10 -13.17
CA MET A 1 7.08 7.11 -11.82
C MET A 1 8.55 6.80 -11.93
N THR A 2 9.44 7.68 -11.48
CA THR A 2 10.88 7.39 -11.41
C THR A 2 11.24 6.75 -10.06
N LEU A 3 12.46 6.19 -9.94
CA LEU A 3 12.95 5.65 -8.68
C LEU A 3 13.09 6.75 -7.60
N GLU A 4 13.51 7.94 -8.01
CA GLU A 4 13.68 9.09 -7.12
C GLU A 4 12.34 9.60 -6.60
N ASP A 5 11.33 9.70 -7.48
CA ASP A 5 9.97 10.07 -7.09
C ASP A 5 9.41 9.06 -6.09
N ALA A 6 9.55 7.76 -6.35
CA ALA A 6 9.05 6.72 -5.45
C ALA A 6 9.71 6.78 -4.06
N ARG A 7 11.02 7.05 -4.00
CA ARG A 7 11.74 7.26 -2.73
C ARG A 7 11.25 8.51 -2.01
N THR A 8 11.08 9.62 -2.73
CA THR A 8 10.57 10.88 -2.17
C THR A 8 9.20 10.66 -1.54
N LEU A 9 8.28 9.95 -2.20
CA LEU A 9 6.96 9.66 -1.65
C LEU A 9 7.01 8.79 -0.38
N LEU A 10 7.91 7.80 -0.33
CA LEU A 10 8.13 6.98 0.86
C LEU A 10 8.66 7.81 2.03
N GLU A 11 9.68 8.64 1.79
CA GLU A 11 10.25 9.54 2.81
C GLU A 11 9.19 10.49 3.38
N VAL A 12 8.35 11.06 2.52
CA VAL A 12 7.24 11.93 2.95
C VAL A 12 6.24 11.13 3.80
N ALA A 13 5.88 9.91 3.39
CA ALA A 13 4.93 9.09 4.13
C ALA A 13 5.46 8.69 5.51
N GLU A 14 6.73 8.28 5.59
CA GLU A 14 7.40 7.98 6.85
C GLU A 14 7.47 9.20 7.76
N TRP A 15 7.78 10.38 7.20
CA TRP A 15 7.74 11.64 7.94
C TRP A 15 6.34 11.91 8.53
N THR A 16 5.26 11.59 7.81
CA THR A 16 3.89 11.77 8.33
C THR A 16 3.50 10.83 9.47
N LEU A 17 4.30 9.79 9.78
CA LEU A 17 4.03 8.90 10.92
C LEU A 17 4.28 9.60 12.26
N SER A 18 5.31 10.46 12.34
CA SER A 18 5.70 11.14 13.58
C SER A 18 5.37 12.64 13.59
N HIS A 19 4.76 13.15 12.52
CA HIS A 19 4.48 14.57 12.36
C HIS A 19 3.03 14.83 11.98
N ARG A 20 2.51 15.97 12.46
CA ARG A 20 1.20 16.45 12.05
C ARG A 20 1.21 16.75 10.54
N LYS A 21 0.31 16.10 9.80
CA LYS A 21 0.11 16.28 8.35
C LYS A 21 -0.31 17.72 8.02
N ARG A 22 0.64 18.60 7.74
CA ARG A 22 0.41 19.96 7.23
C ARG A 22 0.56 19.96 5.71
N ARG A 23 -0.48 20.36 4.96
CA ARG A 23 -0.49 20.33 3.50
C ARG A 23 0.68 21.09 2.86
N SER A 24 0.99 22.28 3.37
CA SER A 24 2.12 23.08 2.87
C SER A 24 3.47 22.37 3.05
N THR A 25 3.69 21.74 4.21
CA THR A 25 4.91 20.97 4.48
C THR A 25 4.99 19.72 3.61
N ILE A 26 3.90 18.97 3.48
CA ILE A 26 3.85 17.78 2.61
C ILE A 26 4.17 18.16 1.16
N ARG A 27 3.59 19.26 0.65
CA ARG A 27 3.86 19.78 -0.69
C ARG A 27 5.33 20.13 -0.90
N GLN A 28 5.96 20.77 0.10
CA GLN A 28 7.39 21.07 0.05
C GLN A 28 8.25 19.80 0.05
N LEU A 29 7.94 18.85 0.95
CA LEU A 29 8.70 17.60 1.08
C LEU A 29 8.55 16.70 -0.16
N ALA A 30 7.42 16.77 -0.86
CA ALA A 30 7.20 16.04 -2.10
C ALA A 30 8.06 16.53 -3.28
N ARG A 31 8.74 17.69 -3.15
CA ARG A 31 9.67 18.32 -4.10
C ARG A 31 9.06 18.81 -5.41
N THR A 32 8.15 18.05 -6.01
CA THR A 32 7.44 18.40 -7.25
C THR A 32 5.94 18.43 -7.00
N GLU A 33 5.22 19.14 -7.87
CA GLU A 33 3.76 19.20 -7.77
C GLU A 33 3.12 17.85 -8.08
N GLU A 34 3.69 17.13 -9.05
CA GLU A 34 3.25 15.81 -9.46
C GLU A 34 3.35 14.82 -8.29
N ASN A 35 4.46 14.82 -7.55
CA ASN A 35 4.63 13.98 -6.37
C ASN A 35 3.67 14.39 -5.26
N TYR A 36 3.46 15.68 -5.03
CA TYR A 36 2.48 16.14 -4.05
C TYR A 36 1.07 15.65 -4.37
N LEU A 37 0.61 15.83 -5.60
CA LEU A 37 -0.72 15.39 -6.03
C LEU A 37 -0.88 13.88 -5.92
N LEU A 38 0.15 13.12 -6.32
CA LEU A 38 0.14 11.67 -6.21
C LEU A 38 0.15 11.19 -4.75
N PHE A 39 0.91 11.85 -3.87
CA PHE A 39 0.90 11.56 -2.44
C PHE A 39 -0.49 11.72 -1.84
N ILE A 40 -1.16 12.84 -2.15
CA ILE A 40 -2.52 13.11 -1.66
C ILE A 40 -3.50 12.09 -2.22
N GLN A 41 -3.41 11.77 -3.51
CA GLN A 41 -4.27 10.76 -4.15
C GLN A 41 -4.17 9.40 -3.44
N GLU A 42 -2.96 8.93 -3.15
CA GLU A 42 -2.77 7.63 -2.51
C GLU A 42 -3.08 7.65 -1.01
N LEU A 43 -2.90 8.78 -0.33
CA LEU A 43 -3.41 8.98 1.03
C LEU A 43 -4.93 8.84 1.09
N GLU A 44 -5.64 9.56 0.22
CA GLU A 44 -7.11 9.51 0.13
C GLU A 44 -7.61 8.11 -0.24
N ARG A 45 -6.89 7.41 -1.13
CA ARG A 45 -7.20 6.01 -1.48
C ARG A 45 -7.15 5.10 -0.26
N VAL A 46 -6.06 5.17 0.53
CA VAL A 46 -5.91 4.35 1.74
C VAL A 46 -6.99 4.68 2.77
N GLU A 47 -7.25 5.96 3.02
CA GLU A 47 -8.26 6.40 3.98
C GLU A 47 -9.67 5.92 3.59
N SER A 48 -10.03 6.04 2.30
CA SER A 48 -11.32 5.58 1.77
C SER A 48 -11.49 4.06 1.86
N GLU A 49 -10.46 3.29 1.52
CA GLU A 49 -10.50 1.82 1.56
C GLU A 49 -10.50 1.28 3.01
N CYS A 50 -9.84 1.97 3.95
CA CYS A 50 -9.91 1.66 5.38
C CYS A 50 -11.30 1.99 5.94
N PHE A 51 -11.86 3.14 5.58
CA PHE A 51 -13.23 3.50 5.96
C PHE A 51 -14.25 2.48 5.47
N ARG A 52 -14.10 1.99 4.22
CA ARG A 52 -14.96 0.92 3.67
C ARG A 52 -14.81 -0.40 4.41
N ALA A 53 -13.60 -0.81 4.77
CA ALA A 53 -13.40 -2.02 5.56
C ALA A 53 -14.02 -1.89 6.96
N HIS A 54 -13.81 -0.75 7.62
CA HIS A 54 -14.37 -0.47 8.94
C HIS A 54 -15.90 -0.49 8.95
N SER A 55 -16.56 0.11 7.94
CA SER A 55 -18.03 0.08 7.83
C SER A 55 -18.60 -1.33 7.64
N LEU A 56 -17.79 -2.25 7.12
CA LEU A 56 -18.11 -3.68 6.97
C LEU A 56 -17.64 -4.53 8.16
N ARG A 57 -17.13 -3.91 9.24
CA ARG A 57 -16.52 -4.59 10.40
C ARG A 57 -15.36 -5.53 10.04
N ALA A 58 -14.66 -5.21 8.94
CA ALA A 58 -13.45 -5.88 8.54
C ALA A 58 -12.23 -5.19 9.13
N GLU A 59 -11.09 -5.90 9.22
CA GLU A 59 -9.82 -5.30 9.62
C GLU A 59 -9.44 -4.13 8.69
N ALA A 60 -8.94 -3.02 9.24
CA ALA A 60 -8.63 -1.80 8.50
C ALA A 60 -7.33 -1.18 9.03
N THR A 61 -6.22 -1.89 8.87
CA THR A 61 -4.91 -1.56 9.45
C THR A 61 -3.90 -1.02 8.44
N LEU A 62 -4.22 -1.01 7.14
CA LEU A 62 -3.31 -0.51 6.10
C LEU A 62 -2.93 0.96 6.32
N THR A 63 -1.63 1.22 6.42
CA THR A 63 -1.06 2.57 6.45
C THR A 63 -0.63 3.03 5.05
N LEU A 64 -0.47 4.35 4.88
CA LEU A 64 0.08 4.91 3.64
C LEU A 64 1.50 4.42 3.35
N VAL A 65 2.35 4.29 4.38
CA VAL A 65 3.72 3.81 4.22
C VAL A 65 3.74 2.38 3.68
N GLU A 66 2.93 1.48 4.26
CA GLU A 66 2.81 0.11 3.77
C GLU A 66 2.27 0.07 2.34
N TRP A 67 1.26 0.90 2.03
CA TRP A 67 0.72 0.96 0.68
C TRP A 67 1.77 1.43 -0.35
N LEU A 68 2.52 2.50 -0.05
CA LEU A 68 3.58 2.97 -0.93
C LEU A 68 4.73 1.96 -1.06
N LYS A 69 5.06 1.20 0.00
CA LYS A 69 6.03 0.09 -0.07
C LYS A 69 5.53 -1.00 -1.02
N THR A 70 4.25 -1.35 -0.96
CA THR A 70 3.62 -2.28 -1.91
C THR A 70 3.70 -1.73 -3.34
N LEU A 71 3.31 -0.47 -3.58
CA LEU A 71 3.42 0.14 -4.91
C LEU A 71 4.86 0.15 -5.42
N HIS A 72 5.83 0.46 -4.57
CA HIS A 72 7.24 0.46 -4.91
C HIS A 72 7.74 -0.94 -5.30
N TYR A 73 7.38 -1.98 -4.53
CA TYR A 73 7.72 -3.38 -4.82
C TYR A 73 7.21 -3.81 -6.21
N PHE A 74 5.97 -3.45 -6.55
CA PHE A 74 5.40 -3.74 -7.88
C PHE A 74 5.78 -2.72 -8.94
N HIS A 75 6.74 -1.84 -8.69
CA HIS A 75 7.20 -0.78 -9.59
C HIS A 75 6.07 0.12 -10.12
N TRP A 76 4.98 0.27 -9.36
CA TRP A 76 3.76 1.01 -9.75
C TRP A 76 2.98 0.37 -10.91
N TYR A 77 3.20 -0.93 -11.17
CA TYR A 77 2.44 -1.73 -12.13
C TYR A 77 1.39 -2.59 -11.43
N CYS A 78 0.45 -3.09 -12.22
CA CYS A 78 -0.51 -4.11 -11.80
C CYS A 78 0.23 -5.36 -11.30
N ALA A 79 -0.03 -5.79 -10.08
CA ALA A 79 0.60 -6.97 -9.49
C ALA A 79 0.31 -8.27 -10.26
N TYR A 80 -0.85 -8.35 -10.92
CA TYR A 80 -1.25 -9.53 -11.68
C TYR A 80 -0.54 -9.62 -13.04
N CYS A 81 -0.69 -8.60 -13.89
CA CYS A 81 -0.15 -8.68 -15.25
C CYS A 81 1.26 -8.11 -15.39
N GLN A 82 1.71 -7.26 -14.46
CA GLN A 82 3.01 -6.57 -14.47
C GLN A 82 3.32 -5.75 -15.74
N ILE A 83 2.36 -5.65 -16.67
CA ILE A 83 2.51 -4.98 -17.97
C ILE A 83 1.90 -3.58 -17.95
N LYS A 84 0.79 -3.40 -17.23
CA LYS A 84 0.05 -2.12 -17.19
C LYS A 84 0.29 -1.40 -15.87
N PRO A 85 0.34 -0.05 -15.86
CA PRO A 85 0.29 0.72 -14.64
C PRO A 85 -0.89 0.30 -13.77
N PHE A 86 -0.72 0.35 -12.45
CA PHE A 86 -1.84 0.16 -11.54
C PHE A 86 -2.87 1.29 -11.70
N GLN A 87 -4.11 0.99 -11.36
CA GLN A 87 -5.22 1.95 -11.44
C GLN A 87 -6.05 1.93 -10.16
N ILE A 88 -6.01 0.83 -9.41
CA ILE A 88 -6.79 0.62 -8.20
C ILE A 88 -6.01 -0.18 -7.16
N MET A 89 -6.48 -0.09 -5.92
CA MET A 89 -6.19 -1.04 -4.86
C MET A 89 -7.13 -2.24 -5.00
N SER A 90 -6.58 -3.45 -4.99
CA SER A 90 -7.33 -4.70 -5.02
C SER A 90 -7.08 -5.49 -3.75
N HIS A 91 -8.14 -5.94 -3.11
CA HIS A 91 -8.10 -6.95 -2.06
C HIS A 91 -7.87 -8.33 -2.67
N TYR A 92 -6.83 -9.03 -2.21
CA TYR A 92 -6.51 -10.39 -2.62
C TYR A 92 -7.58 -11.37 -2.12
N VAL A 93 -7.83 -11.35 -0.80
CA VAL A 93 -8.99 -11.93 -0.15
C VAL A 93 -10.09 -10.86 -0.05
N PRO A 94 -11.30 -11.08 -0.60
CA PRO A 94 -12.38 -10.09 -0.56
C PRO A 94 -12.76 -9.62 0.85
N LEU A 95 -13.27 -8.39 0.95
CA LEU A 95 -13.95 -7.92 2.16
C LEU A 95 -15.28 -8.67 2.36
N PRO A 96 -15.72 -8.90 3.62
CA PRO A 96 -15.03 -8.50 4.85
C PRO A 96 -13.89 -9.43 5.28
N GLN A 97 -13.76 -10.61 4.69
CA GLN A 97 -12.89 -11.68 5.20
C GLN A 97 -11.41 -11.28 5.26
N GLY A 98 -10.90 -10.58 4.25
CA GLY A 98 -9.47 -10.24 4.17
C GLY A 98 -9.05 -8.92 4.83
N GLY A 99 -10.00 -8.03 5.15
CA GLY A 99 -9.68 -6.67 5.60
C GLY A 99 -8.96 -5.78 4.57
N THR A 100 -8.74 -4.51 4.90
CA THR A 100 -7.83 -3.59 4.19
C THR A 100 -6.52 -3.53 5.00
N THR A 101 -5.55 -4.37 4.63
CA THR A 101 -4.28 -4.57 5.36
C THR A 101 -3.10 -4.65 4.39
N ALA A 102 -1.87 -4.47 4.88
CA ALA A 102 -0.66 -4.58 4.07
C ALA A 102 -0.51 -5.95 3.37
N THR A 103 -0.96 -7.02 4.03
CA THR A 103 -0.88 -8.40 3.52
C THR A 103 -2.09 -8.81 2.67
N ASN A 104 -3.01 -7.88 2.38
CA ASN A 104 -4.20 -8.18 1.56
C ASN A 104 -4.43 -7.19 0.42
N CYS A 105 -3.84 -5.99 0.47
CA CYS A 105 -4.01 -4.97 -0.55
C CYS A 105 -2.85 -4.97 -1.55
N ILE A 106 -3.17 -5.08 -2.85
CA ILE A 106 -2.20 -5.07 -3.95
C ILE A 106 -2.64 -4.14 -5.09
N PRO A 107 -1.69 -3.58 -5.87
CA PRO A 107 -2.00 -2.78 -7.05
C PRO A 107 -2.59 -3.64 -8.17
N ALA A 108 -3.62 -3.14 -8.83
CA ALA A 108 -4.19 -3.79 -10.00
C ALA A 108 -4.58 -2.80 -11.09
N CYS A 109 -4.60 -3.25 -12.35
CA CYS A 109 -5.31 -2.56 -13.42
C CYS A 109 -6.79 -3.00 -13.42
N TYR A 110 -7.67 -2.20 -14.05
CA TYR A 110 -9.10 -2.51 -14.11
C TYR A 110 -9.41 -3.85 -14.78
N HIS A 111 -8.62 -4.22 -15.78
CA HIS A 111 -8.79 -5.49 -16.51
C HIS A 111 -8.53 -6.69 -15.59
N CYS A 112 -7.35 -6.75 -14.97
CA CYS A 112 -7.00 -7.85 -14.07
C CYS A 112 -7.92 -7.90 -12.85
N ARG A 113 -8.36 -6.76 -12.32
CA ARG A 113 -9.34 -6.77 -11.21
C ARG A 113 -10.63 -7.53 -11.56
N ARG A 114 -11.13 -7.36 -12.78
CA ARG A 114 -12.37 -8.00 -13.25
C ARG A 114 -12.17 -9.49 -13.56
N CYS A 115 -11.00 -9.84 -14.08
CA CYS A 115 -10.70 -11.18 -14.59
C CYS A 115 -9.78 -12.00 -13.68
N ARG A 116 -9.47 -11.53 -12.46
CA ARG A 116 -8.46 -12.16 -11.61
C ARG A 116 -8.82 -13.63 -11.34
N GLN A 117 -7.90 -14.52 -11.71
CA GLN A 117 -7.86 -15.86 -11.15
C GLN A 117 -7.19 -15.76 -9.78
N LYS A 118 -7.68 -16.51 -8.80
CA LYS A 118 -7.27 -16.39 -7.39
C LYS A 118 -5.85 -16.90 -7.11
N GLU A 119 -5.12 -17.35 -8.13
CA GLU A 119 -3.89 -18.10 -7.99
C GLU A 119 -2.76 -17.49 -8.82
N ASP A 120 -2.15 -16.43 -8.28
CA ASP A 120 -0.96 -15.82 -8.87
C ASP A 120 0.23 -16.06 -7.94
N GLU A 121 1.21 -16.83 -8.41
CA GLU A 121 2.38 -17.24 -7.62
C GLU A 121 3.24 -16.04 -7.18
N TYR A 122 3.37 -15.02 -8.02
CA TYR A 122 4.16 -13.84 -7.71
C TYR A 122 3.54 -13.03 -6.57
N ILE A 123 2.20 -12.87 -6.61
CA ILE A 123 1.46 -12.23 -5.52
C ILE A 123 1.59 -13.06 -4.24
N ARG A 124 1.45 -14.40 -4.31
CA ARG A 124 1.59 -15.26 -3.13
C ARG A 124 2.97 -15.15 -2.49
N ALA A 125 4.03 -15.14 -3.30
CA ALA A 125 5.40 -15.00 -2.81
C ALA A 125 5.61 -13.66 -2.09
N TYR A 126 5.12 -12.56 -2.68
CA TYR A 126 5.15 -11.24 -2.05
C TYR A 126 4.41 -11.22 -0.70
N LEU A 127 3.19 -11.75 -0.66
CA LEU A 127 2.40 -11.76 0.58
C LEU A 127 3.06 -12.63 1.66
N ALA A 128 3.62 -13.79 1.29
CA ALA A 128 4.34 -14.67 2.21
C ALA A 128 5.59 -14.00 2.82
N GLN A 129 6.30 -13.20 2.03
CA GLN A 129 7.43 -12.41 2.51
C GLN A 129 6.99 -11.41 3.59
N LEU A 130 5.91 -10.65 3.36
CA LEU A 130 5.38 -9.70 4.36
C LEU A 130 4.97 -10.37 5.67
N TYR A 131 4.36 -11.57 5.61
CA TYR A 131 4.02 -12.33 6.81
C TYR A 131 5.25 -12.75 7.61
N THR A 132 6.34 -13.10 6.93
CA THR A 132 7.59 -13.46 7.60
C THR A 132 8.23 -12.25 8.28
N ASP A 133 8.24 -11.10 7.62
CA ASP A 133 8.84 -9.87 8.17
C ASP A 133 8.07 -9.35 9.40
N SER A 134 6.73 -9.42 9.36
CA SER A 134 5.88 -9.04 10.50
C SER A 134 6.02 -9.97 11.71
N THR A 135 6.17 -11.27 11.49
CA THR A 135 6.35 -12.26 12.57
C THR A 135 7.75 -12.20 13.19
N CYS A 136 8.80 -12.04 12.39
CA CYS A 136 10.17 -11.86 12.88
C CYS A 136 10.34 -10.56 13.71
N SER A 137 9.69 -9.46 13.28
CA SER A 137 9.70 -8.19 14.03
C SER A 137 9.02 -8.34 15.41
N ASN A 138 7.92 -9.08 15.49
CA ASN A 138 7.22 -9.37 16.75
C ASN A 138 8.01 -10.33 17.65
N ALA A 139 8.72 -11.31 17.09
CA ALA A 139 9.56 -12.25 17.85
C ALA A 139 10.77 -11.57 18.50
N LEU A 140 11.39 -10.60 17.84
CA LEU A 140 12.48 -9.78 18.41
C LEU A 140 12.03 -8.90 19.58
N HIS A 141 10.77 -8.48 19.59
CA HIS A 141 10.20 -7.67 20.67
C HIS A 141 9.82 -8.49 21.92
N MET A 142 9.59 -9.80 21.77
CA MET A 142 9.30 -10.74 22.86
C MET A 142 10.56 -11.31 23.53
N LEU A 143 11.74 -11.20 22.90
CA LEU A 143 13.02 -11.66 23.46
C LEU A 143 13.76 -10.58 24.26
N HIS A 144 13.21 -9.37 24.36
CA HIS A 144 13.76 -8.25 25.13
C HIS A 144 12.86 -7.79 26.29
N LEU A 145 11.90 -8.62 26.69
CA LEU A 145 11.07 -8.48 27.90
C LEU A 145 11.32 -9.66 28.84
#